data_AF-A0A354HHF5-F1
#
_entry.id   AF-A0A354HHF5-F1
#
_cell.length_a   1.000
_cell.length_b   1.000
_cell.length_c   1.000
_cell.angle_alpha   90.00
_cell.angle_beta   90.00
_cell.angle_gamma   90.00
#
_symmetry.space_group_name_H-M   'P 1'
#
loop_
_entity.id
_entity.type
_entity.pdbx_description
1 polymer ?
#
loop_
_entity_poly.entity_id
_entity_poly.type
_entity_poly.pdbx_seq_one_letter_code
_entity_poly.pdbx_strand_id
1 'polypeptide(L)'
;MKYTKLDIYRKRLRKLRKSLKAQGGHRLCAEITALIGEIPDHKVHSAGSLPLITHALADTDELTTESVYKALLPYADVLDNADMMTLMWQIRFSAILKAAGDGEKRDIVYTAADVDTEHINGLLNPMCLRYAADAEYAVSDEKTKAMLRADTTRCAQAADIDERRLASEYLITAKHSGTGLGEVIRADVRRLFPYTNTYYYTAVQLALSLGISALTVIFAGWFAGIAVFAPAAAVAKTVIDALLLRNAKACDIPSVKLSEAENYEVICALSVLVSSEKDITDGMERLHRARLKNPSPNIRYCLLCDLPPSKEKEPESDRILLEAAKSAFDASDGKTALIFRKRTYSRTQRMYQGRERKRGAVEDLITYICAGEQDFGAVYGDISGYIGVPFVCTLDYDTMPLMDSINSLVAAAVHPCNSGYGVFAPRVTTSLSSSLRT
;
A
#
# COMPACT_ATOMS: atom_id res chain seq x y z
N MET A 1 -8.36 30.82 10.32
CA MET A 1 -9.17 31.57 9.35
C MET A 1 -8.82 31.15 7.90
N LYS A 2 -9.07 29.87 7.52
CA LYS A 2 -8.64 29.29 6.22
C LYS A 2 -9.72 28.37 5.59
N TYR A 3 -10.98 28.80 5.50
CA TYR A 3 -12.08 28.01 4.88
C TYR A 3 -12.87 28.74 3.78
N THR A 4 -12.54 30.00 3.49
CA THR A 4 -13.42 30.91 2.74
C THR A 4 -13.55 30.62 1.25
N LYS A 5 -12.63 29.86 0.63
CA LYS A 5 -12.66 29.59 -0.83
C LYS A 5 -13.36 28.27 -1.20
N LEU A 6 -13.17 27.19 -0.42
CA LEU A 6 -13.80 25.88 -0.67
C LEU A 6 -15.33 25.92 -0.50
N ASP A 7 -15.82 26.75 0.42
CA ASP A 7 -17.25 26.95 0.64
C ASP A 7 -17.96 27.61 -0.56
N ILE A 8 -17.24 28.38 -1.38
CA ILE A 8 -17.81 28.99 -2.59
C ILE A 8 -18.15 27.91 -3.62
N TYR A 9 -17.23 26.95 -3.84
CA TYR A 9 -17.47 25.82 -4.74
C TYR A 9 -18.61 24.93 -4.23
N ARG A 10 -18.62 24.61 -2.92
CA ARG A 10 -19.73 23.86 -2.29
C ARG A 10 -21.07 24.56 -2.46
N LYS A 11 -21.14 25.87 -2.23
CA LYS A 11 -22.38 26.65 -2.39
C LYS A 11 -22.85 26.65 -3.85
N ARG A 12 -21.94 26.83 -4.82
CA ARG A 12 -22.27 26.86 -6.25
C ARG A 12 -22.75 25.50 -6.75
N LEU A 13 -22.06 24.41 -6.42
CA LEU A 13 -22.49 23.03 -6.74
C LEU A 13 -23.83 22.67 -6.10
N ARG A 14 -24.06 23.08 -4.84
CA ARG A 14 -25.38 22.89 -4.18
C ARG A 14 -26.49 23.67 -4.88
N LYS A 15 -26.21 24.89 -5.37
CA LYS A 15 -27.18 25.69 -6.14
C LYS A 15 -27.49 25.04 -7.49
N LEU A 16 -26.46 24.57 -8.20
CA LEU A 16 -26.60 23.86 -9.48
C LEU A 16 -27.42 22.57 -9.31
N ARG A 17 -27.12 21.77 -8.28
CA ARG A 17 -27.86 20.55 -7.92
C ARG A 17 -29.34 20.84 -7.65
N LYS A 18 -29.66 21.93 -6.94
CA LYS A 18 -31.06 22.33 -6.68
C LYS A 18 -31.80 22.68 -7.98
N SER A 19 -31.14 23.41 -8.88
CA SER A 19 -31.70 23.76 -10.20
C SER A 19 -31.95 22.52 -11.06
N LEU A 20 -30.98 21.61 -11.16
CA LEU A 20 -31.08 20.39 -11.96
C LEU A 20 -32.08 19.38 -11.39
N LYS A 21 -32.25 19.33 -10.06
CA LYS A 21 -33.27 18.50 -9.41
C LYS A 21 -34.69 18.96 -9.78
N ALA A 22 -34.91 20.25 -10.00
CA ALA A 22 -36.19 20.78 -10.47
C ALA A 22 -36.47 20.44 -11.94
N GLN A 23 -35.43 20.12 -12.73
CA GLN A 23 -35.50 19.78 -14.15
C GLN A 23 -35.47 18.25 -14.41
N GLY A 24 -35.54 17.40 -13.39
CA GLY A 24 -35.55 15.93 -13.54
C GLY A 24 -34.18 15.27 -13.79
N GLY A 25 -33.07 16.00 -13.65
CA GLY A 25 -31.71 15.51 -13.89
C GLY A 25 -31.12 14.65 -12.75
N HIS A 26 -31.76 13.52 -12.43
CA HIS A 26 -31.37 12.66 -11.29
C HIS A 26 -29.90 12.15 -11.36
N ARG A 27 -29.37 11.89 -12.57
CA ARG A 27 -28.00 11.38 -12.77
C ARG A 27 -26.93 12.45 -12.56
N LEU A 28 -27.07 13.64 -13.17
CA LEU A 28 -26.17 14.79 -12.93
C LEU A 28 -26.16 15.21 -11.46
N CYS A 29 -27.29 15.06 -10.75
CA CYS A 29 -27.34 15.30 -9.31
C CYS A 29 -26.46 14.32 -8.50
N ALA A 30 -26.30 13.07 -8.95
CA ALA A 30 -25.43 12.09 -8.31
C ALA A 30 -23.96 12.44 -8.53
N GLU A 31 -23.57 12.77 -9.77
CA GLU A 31 -22.21 13.23 -10.11
C GLU A 31 -21.82 14.50 -9.34
N ILE A 32 -22.73 15.48 -9.25
CA ILE A 32 -22.48 16.69 -8.43
C ILE A 32 -22.31 16.34 -6.95
N THR A 33 -23.01 15.31 -6.46
CA THR A 33 -22.87 14.88 -5.06
C THR A 33 -21.52 14.20 -4.83
N ALA A 34 -21.05 13.39 -5.77
CA ALA A 34 -19.70 12.81 -5.75
C ALA A 34 -18.63 13.91 -5.79
N LEU A 35 -18.77 14.87 -6.72
CA LEU A 35 -17.82 15.97 -6.88
C LEU A 35 -17.74 16.89 -5.65
N ILE A 36 -18.83 17.05 -4.89
CA ILE A 36 -18.82 17.76 -3.59
C ILE A 36 -18.01 17.01 -2.53
N GLY A 37 -18.03 15.67 -2.56
CA GLY A 37 -17.25 14.81 -1.67
C GLY A 37 -15.76 14.81 -1.99
N GLU A 38 -15.41 15.00 -3.27
CA GLU A 38 -14.03 15.02 -3.79
C GLU A 38 -13.37 16.41 -3.76
N ILE A 39 -13.95 17.37 -3.03
CA ILE A 39 -13.40 18.72 -2.99
C ILE A 39 -11.99 18.70 -2.37
N PRO A 40 -10.97 19.27 -3.04
CA PRO A 40 -9.59 19.25 -2.57
C PRO A 40 -9.42 19.90 -1.19
N ASP A 41 -8.57 19.30 -0.34
CA ASP A 41 -8.33 19.75 1.03
C ASP A 41 -7.27 20.89 1.12
N HIS A 42 -6.60 21.23 0.02
CA HIS A 42 -5.52 22.22 -0.04
C HIS A 42 -5.94 23.58 -0.63
N LYS A 43 -5.13 24.61 -0.39
CA LYS A 43 -5.37 25.94 -0.99
C LYS A 43 -5.07 25.88 -2.49
N VAL A 44 -6.07 26.19 -3.32
CA VAL A 44 -5.88 26.57 -4.72
C VAL A 44 -5.49 28.07 -4.73
N HIS A 45 -4.23 28.39 -5.03
CA HIS A 45 -3.75 29.74 -5.38
C HIS A 45 -3.98 29.99 -6.89
N SER A 46 -4.01 31.17 -7.52
CA SER A 46 -3.68 32.56 -7.16
C SER A 46 -4.67 33.61 -7.76
N ALA A 47 -5.77 33.22 -8.41
CA ALA A 47 -6.74 34.18 -8.98
C ALA A 47 -8.12 34.05 -8.31
N GLY A 48 -8.71 35.16 -7.85
CA GLY A 48 -9.94 35.21 -7.07
C GLY A 48 -11.25 34.81 -7.80
N SER A 49 -11.17 34.14 -8.94
CA SER A 49 -12.30 33.66 -9.74
C SER A 49 -12.15 32.16 -10.04
N LEU A 50 -12.97 31.58 -10.92
CA LEU A 50 -12.97 30.15 -11.26
C LEU A 50 -11.54 29.60 -11.41
N PRO A 51 -11.29 28.31 -11.10
CA PRO A 51 -9.96 27.73 -11.25
C PRO A 51 -9.42 28.02 -12.65
N LEU A 52 -8.14 28.40 -12.75
CA LEU A 52 -7.48 28.80 -13.99
C LEU A 52 -7.76 27.81 -15.13
N ILE A 53 -7.73 26.52 -14.80
CA ILE A 53 -7.95 25.39 -15.71
C ILE A 53 -9.43 25.30 -16.13
N THR A 54 -10.39 25.59 -15.25
CA THR A 54 -11.82 25.58 -15.62
C THR A 54 -12.14 26.64 -16.67
N HIS A 55 -11.50 27.80 -16.60
CA HIS A 55 -11.64 28.82 -17.65
C HIS A 55 -11.00 28.37 -18.97
N ALA A 56 -9.79 27.80 -18.92
CA ALA A 56 -9.11 27.28 -20.10
C ALA A 56 -9.91 26.14 -20.79
N LEU A 57 -10.62 25.33 -20.01
CA LEU A 57 -11.43 24.19 -20.48
C LEU A 57 -12.90 24.54 -20.77
N ALA A 58 -13.32 25.78 -20.57
CA ALA A 58 -14.71 26.18 -20.84
C ALA A 58 -15.03 26.17 -22.34
N ASP A 59 -14.04 26.53 -23.16
CA ASP A 59 -14.19 26.73 -24.61
C ASP A 59 -13.90 25.47 -25.44
N THR A 60 -13.43 24.38 -24.83
CA THR A 60 -13.13 23.12 -25.54
C THR A 60 -14.39 22.27 -25.75
N ASP A 61 -14.69 21.92 -27.01
CA ASP A 61 -15.87 21.11 -27.38
C ASP A 61 -15.73 19.61 -27.11
N GLU A 62 -14.50 19.10 -27.09
CA GLU A 62 -14.16 17.73 -26.71
C GLU A 62 -13.13 17.74 -25.58
N LEU A 63 -13.33 16.89 -24.57
CA LEU A 63 -12.40 16.69 -23.44
C LEU A 63 -11.58 15.43 -23.70
N THR A 64 -10.54 15.54 -24.52
CA THR A 64 -9.54 14.49 -24.74
C THR A 64 -8.22 14.90 -24.08
N THR A 65 -7.31 13.95 -23.85
CA THR A 65 -5.99 14.23 -23.27
C THR A 65 -5.25 15.35 -24.03
N GLU A 66 -5.31 15.31 -25.37
CA GLU A 66 -4.69 16.31 -26.25
C GLU A 66 -5.37 17.68 -26.19
N SER A 67 -6.71 17.72 -26.11
CA SER A 67 -7.42 19.00 -26.03
C SER A 67 -7.17 19.69 -24.69
N VAL A 68 -7.16 18.91 -23.59
CA VAL A 68 -6.84 19.41 -22.25
C VAL A 68 -5.39 19.89 -22.19
N TYR A 69 -4.44 19.14 -22.75
CA TYR A 69 -3.04 19.55 -22.82
C TYR A 69 -2.88 20.88 -23.59
N LYS A 70 -3.48 21.01 -24.78
CA LYS A 70 -3.41 22.24 -25.58
C LYS A 70 -4.05 23.45 -24.89
N ALA A 71 -5.14 23.24 -24.16
CA ALA A 71 -5.81 24.31 -23.40
C ALA A 71 -4.95 24.80 -22.23
N LEU A 72 -4.14 23.91 -21.63
CA LEU A 72 -3.29 24.23 -20.48
C LEU A 72 -1.91 24.74 -20.84
N LEU A 73 -1.41 24.42 -22.04
CA LEU A 73 -0.08 24.82 -22.49
C LEU A 73 0.22 26.34 -22.34
N PRO A 74 -0.71 27.27 -22.65
CA PRO A 74 -0.47 28.71 -22.45
C PRO A 74 -0.27 29.11 -20.99
N TYR A 75 -0.70 28.28 -20.05
CA TYR A 75 -0.66 28.53 -18.61
C TYR A 75 0.44 27.75 -17.91
N ALA A 76 1.26 26.97 -18.65
CA ALA A 76 2.29 26.10 -18.09
C ALA A 76 3.23 26.81 -17.09
N ASP A 77 3.56 28.07 -17.35
CA ASP A 77 4.44 28.87 -16.47
C ASP A 77 3.79 29.30 -15.15
N VAL A 78 2.46 29.37 -15.11
CA VAL A 78 1.68 29.88 -13.96
C VAL A 78 1.09 28.74 -13.13
N LEU A 79 1.01 27.52 -13.68
CA LEU A 79 0.46 26.36 -12.98
C LEU A 79 1.37 25.92 -11.83
N ASP A 80 0.77 25.68 -10.66
CA ASP A 80 1.44 25.06 -9.52
C ASP A 80 0.99 23.60 -9.35
N ASN A 81 1.71 22.81 -8.52
CA ASN A 81 1.34 21.41 -8.31
C ASN A 81 -0.02 21.28 -7.61
N ALA A 82 -0.36 22.23 -6.75
CA ALA A 82 -1.69 22.36 -6.17
C ALA A 82 -2.82 22.41 -7.23
N ASP A 83 -2.62 23.13 -8.34
CA ASP A 83 -3.61 23.20 -9.42
C ASP A 83 -3.70 21.87 -10.15
N MET A 84 -2.55 21.28 -10.46
CA MET A 84 -2.44 20.00 -11.18
C MET A 84 -2.98 18.81 -10.38
N MET A 85 -2.83 18.80 -9.05
CA MET A 85 -3.45 17.79 -8.18
C MET A 85 -4.98 17.83 -8.23
N THR A 86 -5.55 18.97 -8.59
CA THR A 86 -6.99 19.16 -8.71
C THR A 86 -7.47 19.07 -10.16
N LEU A 87 -6.58 18.78 -11.10
CA LEU A 87 -6.87 18.77 -12.54
C LEU A 87 -8.08 17.89 -12.87
N MET A 88 -8.11 16.64 -12.39
CA MET A 88 -9.25 15.74 -12.62
C MET A 88 -10.56 16.31 -12.06
N TRP A 89 -10.52 16.85 -10.84
CA TRP A 89 -11.68 17.50 -10.23
C TRP A 89 -12.14 18.72 -11.04
N GLN A 90 -11.21 19.53 -11.54
CA GLN A 90 -11.49 20.73 -12.34
C GLN A 90 -12.01 20.39 -13.74
N ILE A 91 -11.51 19.31 -14.37
CA ILE A 91 -12.03 18.77 -15.64
C ILE A 91 -13.47 18.29 -15.45
N ARG A 92 -13.74 17.45 -14.44
CA ARG A 92 -15.10 16.98 -14.12
C ARG A 92 -16.03 18.16 -13.78
N PHE A 93 -15.54 19.15 -13.05
CA PHE A 93 -16.30 20.36 -12.76
C PHE A 93 -16.67 21.14 -14.03
N SER A 94 -15.73 21.32 -14.96
CA SER A 94 -15.98 21.98 -16.26
C SER A 94 -16.98 21.19 -17.10
N ALA A 95 -16.81 19.88 -17.20
CA ALA A 95 -17.71 18.98 -17.92
C ALA A 95 -19.17 19.08 -17.40
N ILE A 96 -19.35 19.10 -16.07
CA ILE A 96 -20.67 19.25 -15.45
C ILE A 96 -21.27 20.64 -15.72
N LEU A 97 -20.47 21.71 -15.67
CA LEU A 97 -20.95 23.05 -16.00
C LEU A 97 -21.40 23.15 -17.46
N LYS A 98 -20.64 22.57 -18.40
CA LYS A 98 -20.99 22.54 -19.83
C LYS A 98 -22.25 21.70 -20.08
N ALA A 99 -22.34 20.51 -19.49
CA ALA A 99 -23.52 19.65 -19.57
C ALA A 99 -24.79 20.30 -18.98
N ALA A 100 -24.64 21.17 -17.97
CA ALA A 100 -25.76 21.92 -17.39
C ALA A 100 -26.19 23.14 -18.23
N GLY A 101 -25.32 23.69 -19.09
CA GLY A 101 -25.58 24.83 -19.97
C GLY A 101 -26.21 24.44 -21.31
N ASP A 102 -25.74 23.34 -21.91
CA ASP A 102 -26.09 22.94 -23.30
C ASP A 102 -27.32 22.04 -23.41
N GLY A 103 -28.02 21.74 -22.30
CA GLY A 103 -29.31 21.01 -22.30
C GLY A 103 -29.28 19.52 -22.68
N GLU A 104 -28.29 19.04 -23.44
CA GLU A 104 -28.34 17.67 -24.01
C GLU A 104 -27.01 16.91 -24.17
N LYS A 105 -25.84 17.53 -23.96
CA LYS A 105 -24.56 16.82 -24.12
C LYS A 105 -24.19 15.99 -22.88
N ARG A 106 -24.83 14.83 -22.73
CA ARG A 106 -24.63 13.88 -21.62
C ARG A 106 -23.33 13.07 -21.72
N ASP A 107 -22.73 12.99 -22.91
CA ASP A 107 -21.56 12.13 -23.17
C ASP A 107 -20.23 12.74 -22.73
N ILE A 108 -20.15 14.08 -22.60
CA ILE A 108 -18.93 14.81 -22.20
C ILE A 108 -18.46 14.45 -20.78
N VAL A 109 -19.39 14.10 -19.88
CA VAL A 109 -19.06 13.72 -18.50
C VAL A 109 -18.33 12.38 -18.44
N TYR A 110 -18.57 11.49 -19.40
CA TYR A 110 -17.90 10.19 -19.48
C TYR A 110 -16.52 10.32 -20.12
N THR A 111 -16.39 11.12 -21.19
CA THR A 111 -15.08 11.39 -21.82
C THR A 111 -14.11 12.07 -20.85
N ALA A 112 -14.62 12.88 -19.91
CA ALA A 112 -13.82 13.50 -18.86
C ALA A 112 -13.12 12.50 -17.92
N ALA A 113 -13.66 11.28 -17.75
CA ALA A 113 -13.06 10.25 -16.90
C ALA A 113 -11.91 9.50 -17.61
N ASP A 114 -11.90 9.51 -18.95
CA ASP A 114 -10.89 8.85 -19.79
C ASP A 114 -9.65 9.74 -20.04
N VAL A 115 -9.64 10.96 -19.52
CA VAL A 115 -8.50 11.88 -19.66
C VAL A 115 -7.32 11.36 -18.84
N ASP A 116 -6.20 11.11 -19.52
CA ASP A 116 -4.96 10.70 -18.86
C ASP A 116 -4.30 11.88 -18.15
N THR A 117 -4.76 12.13 -16.92
CA THR A 117 -4.21 13.19 -16.08
C THR A 117 -2.78 12.94 -15.63
N GLU A 118 -2.30 11.71 -15.69
CA GLU A 118 -0.93 11.37 -15.32
C GLU A 118 0.04 11.80 -16.42
N HIS A 119 -0.31 11.48 -17.67
CA HIS A 119 0.43 11.94 -18.84
C HIS A 119 0.52 13.48 -18.88
N ILE A 120 -0.60 14.17 -18.66
CA ILE A 120 -0.64 15.64 -18.60
C ILE A 120 0.22 16.16 -17.43
N ASN A 121 0.17 15.49 -16.27
CA ASN A 121 1.04 15.82 -15.13
C ASN A 121 2.52 15.65 -15.46
N GLY A 122 2.92 14.60 -16.18
CA GLY A 122 4.30 14.38 -16.58
C GLY A 122 4.84 15.51 -17.47
N LEU A 123 3.99 16.06 -18.34
CA LEU A 123 4.38 17.08 -19.32
C LEU A 123 4.33 18.52 -18.78
N LEU A 124 3.31 18.85 -17.98
CA LEU A 124 3.04 20.24 -17.59
C LEU A 124 3.36 20.56 -16.13
N ASN A 125 3.41 19.57 -15.25
CA ASN A 125 3.56 19.85 -13.82
C ASN A 125 5.00 20.31 -13.52
N PRO A 126 5.20 21.54 -12.99
CA PRO A 126 6.54 22.08 -12.75
C PRO A 126 7.33 21.25 -11.74
N MET A 127 6.64 20.56 -10.82
CA MET A 127 7.28 19.67 -9.85
C MET A 127 7.75 18.37 -10.50
N CYS A 128 6.96 17.79 -11.40
CA CYS A 128 7.37 16.60 -12.16
C CYS A 128 8.64 16.88 -12.96
N LEU A 129 8.67 18.00 -13.68
CA LEU A 129 9.82 18.38 -14.51
C LEU A 129 11.08 18.63 -13.69
N ARG A 130 10.94 19.20 -12.47
CA ARG A 130 12.08 19.43 -11.57
C ARG A 130 12.60 18.14 -10.95
N TYR A 131 11.71 17.29 -10.46
CA TYR A 131 12.10 16.01 -9.84
C TYR A 131 12.48 14.95 -10.87
N ALA A 132 12.20 15.13 -12.16
CA ALA A 132 12.59 14.19 -13.21
C ALA A 132 14.11 13.95 -13.29
N ALA A 133 14.93 14.91 -12.85
CA ALA A 133 16.39 14.77 -12.79
C ALA A 133 16.89 13.96 -11.59
N ASP A 134 16.02 13.63 -10.63
CA ASP A 134 16.37 12.85 -9.45
C ASP A 134 16.23 11.34 -9.71
N ALA A 135 17.23 10.57 -9.29
CA ALA A 135 17.29 9.14 -9.55
C ALA A 135 16.23 8.36 -8.76
N GLU A 136 15.95 8.75 -7.51
CA GLU A 136 14.91 8.09 -6.70
C GLU A 136 13.54 8.35 -7.32
N TYR A 137 13.23 9.61 -7.62
CA TYR A 137 11.94 9.99 -8.22
C TYR A 137 11.69 9.32 -9.58
N ALA A 138 12.73 9.14 -10.41
CA ALA A 138 12.58 8.51 -11.72
C ALA A 138 12.12 7.04 -11.65
N VAL A 139 12.65 6.31 -10.66
CA VAL A 139 12.43 4.87 -10.43
C VAL A 139 11.15 4.62 -9.60
N SER A 140 10.70 5.61 -8.82
CA SER A 140 9.46 5.55 -8.03
C SER A 140 8.22 5.26 -8.88
N ASP A 141 7.26 4.56 -8.28
CA ASP A 141 5.90 4.38 -8.79
C ASP A 141 5.14 5.72 -8.84
N GLU A 142 4.09 5.77 -9.64
CA GLU A 142 3.31 6.98 -9.90
C GLU A 142 2.55 7.47 -8.66
N LYS A 143 2.09 6.54 -7.82
CA LYS A 143 1.53 6.86 -6.51
C LYS A 143 2.57 7.50 -5.59
N THR A 144 3.78 6.94 -5.56
CA THR A 144 4.89 7.49 -4.77
C THR A 144 5.26 8.89 -5.26
N LYS A 145 5.37 9.10 -6.58
CA LYS A 145 5.63 10.41 -7.16
C LYS A 145 4.53 11.42 -6.82
N ALA A 146 3.27 11.02 -6.89
CA ALA A 146 2.15 11.86 -6.48
C ALA A 146 2.22 12.22 -4.99
N MET A 147 2.57 11.27 -4.14
CA MET A 147 2.75 11.48 -2.70
C MET A 147 3.88 12.49 -2.42
N LEU A 148 5.07 12.33 -3.02
CA LEU A 148 6.19 13.25 -2.84
C LEU A 148 5.86 14.69 -3.28
N ARG A 149 5.14 14.82 -4.40
CA ARG A 149 4.64 16.12 -4.89
C ARG A 149 3.64 16.74 -3.91
N ALA A 150 2.66 15.96 -3.44
CA ALA A 150 1.65 16.41 -2.49
C ALA A 150 2.26 16.84 -1.15
N ASP A 151 3.23 16.08 -0.64
CA ASP A 151 3.95 16.41 0.59
C ASP A 151 4.78 17.68 0.45
N THR A 152 5.46 17.87 -0.70
CA THR A 152 6.18 19.13 -0.99
C THR A 152 5.21 20.32 -0.99
N THR A 153 4.09 20.21 -1.71
CA THR A 153 3.03 21.24 -1.71
C THR A 153 2.53 21.52 -0.29
N ARG A 154 2.34 20.48 0.53
CA ARG A 154 1.88 20.63 1.91
C ARG A 154 2.90 21.38 2.77
N CYS A 155 4.19 21.08 2.64
CA CYS A 155 5.27 21.77 3.34
C CYS A 155 5.39 23.23 2.87
N ALA A 156 5.34 23.48 1.57
CA ALA A 156 5.35 24.82 0.98
C ALA A 156 4.20 25.70 1.51
N GLN A 157 2.98 25.16 1.55
CA GLN A 157 1.81 25.88 2.07
C GLN A 157 1.85 26.12 3.59
N ALA A 158 2.54 25.26 4.34
CA ALA A 158 2.73 25.42 5.78
C ALA A 158 3.80 26.47 6.09
N ALA A 159 4.87 26.51 5.30
CA ALA A 159 5.99 27.45 5.43
C ALA A 159 5.75 28.80 4.73
N ASP A 160 4.71 28.92 3.90
CA ASP A 160 4.41 30.09 3.05
C ASP A 160 5.55 30.40 2.06
N ILE A 161 6.15 29.35 1.49
CA ILE A 161 7.24 29.40 0.50
C ILE A 161 6.69 28.94 -0.86
N ASP A 162 7.24 29.50 -1.95
CA ASP A 162 6.95 29.03 -3.31
C ASP A 162 7.33 27.54 -3.50
N GLU A 163 6.42 26.76 -4.09
CA GLU A 163 6.60 25.31 -4.25
C GLU A 163 7.84 24.95 -5.07
N ARG A 164 8.12 25.71 -6.13
CA ARG A 164 9.23 25.45 -7.07
C ARG A 164 10.57 25.74 -6.42
N ARG A 165 10.61 26.79 -5.60
CA ARG A 165 11.78 27.11 -4.77
C ARG A 165 12.04 26.00 -3.78
N LEU A 166 11.03 25.59 -3.01
CA LEU A 166 11.19 24.54 -2.00
C LEU A 166 11.63 23.20 -2.61
N ALA A 167 11.07 22.83 -3.77
CA ALA A 167 11.48 21.66 -4.53
C ALA A 167 12.97 21.68 -4.90
N SER A 168 13.46 22.85 -5.32
CA SER A 168 14.86 23.03 -5.69
C SER A 168 15.78 22.94 -4.47
N GLU A 169 15.34 23.50 -3.33
CA GLU A 169 16.05 23.38 -2.07
C GLU A 169 16.11 21.91 -1.57
N TYR A 170 15.06 21.12 -1.74
CA TYR A 170 15.08 19.69 -1.42
C TYR A 170 16.04 18.90 -2.32
N LEU A 171 16.07 19.16 -3.62
CA LEU A 171 17.03 18.52 -4.54
C LEU A 171 18.47 18.85 -4.18
N ILE A 172 18.75 20.12 -3.84
CA ILE A 172 20.07 20.56 -3.41
C ILE A 172 20.44 19.87 -2.09
N THR A 173 19.51 19.84 -1.14
CA THR A 173 19.71 19.21 0.18
C THR A 173 20.01 17.73 0.02
N ALA A 174 19.20 16.99 -0.74
CA ALA A 174 19.38 15.57 -1.01
C ALA A 174 20.76 15.25 -1.61
N LYS A 175 21.22 16.07 -2.58
CA LYS A 175 22.56 15.93 -3.18
C LYS A 175 23.69 16.21 -2.18
N HIS A 176 23.54 17.19 -1.29
CA HIS A 176 24.57 17.54 -0.31
C HIS A 176 24.63 16.56 0.87
N SER A 177 23.49 16.06 1.34
CA SER A 177 23.42 15.11 2.46
C SER A 177 23.68 13.66 2.03
N GLY A 178 23.61 13.37 0.73
CA GLY A 178 23.66 11.99 0.22
C GLY A 178 22.44 11.15 0.61
N THR A 179 21.36 11.79 1.08
CA THR A 179 20.09 11.14 1.43
C THR A 179 19.13 11.22 0.26
N GLY A 180 18.25 10.22 0.11
CA GLY A 180 17.22 10.24 -0.93
C GLY A 180 16.29 11.46 -0.81
N LEU A 181 15.77 11.94 -1.95
CA LEU A 181 14.80 13.02 -2.02
C LEU A 181 13.59 12.75 -1.13
N GLY A 182 13.10 11.51 -1.11
CA GLY A 182 11.94 11.14 -0.31
C GLY A 182 12.20 11.21 1.19
N GLU A 183 13.43 10.95 1.64
CA GLU A 183 13.80 11.04 3.05
C GLU A 183 13.85 12.50 3.53
N VAL A 184 14.40 13.40 2.70
CA VAL A 184 14.42 14.85 2.98
C VAL A 184 13.00 15.39 3.11
N ILE A 185 12.13 15.07 2.16
CA ILE A 185 10.72 15.49 2.18
C ILE A 185 10.02 14.94 3.43
N ARG A 186 10.15 13.64 3.72
CA ARG A 186 9.52 13.04 4.92
C ARG A 186 10.07 13.61 6.22
N ALA A 187 11.34 13.98 6.29
CA ALA A 187 11.91 14.62 7.48
C ALA A 187 11.23 15.97 7.74
N ASP A 188 11.02 16.78 6.70
CA ASP A 188 10.37 18.07 6.82
C ASP A 188 8.86 17.94 7.11
N VAL A 189 8.19 16.98 6.45
CA VAL A 189 6.79 16.64 6.74
C VAL A 189 6.62 16.26 8.21
N ARG A 190 7.52 15.41 8.76
CA ARG A 190 7.49 15.00 10.17
C ARG A 190 7.75 16.18 11.13
N ARG A 191 8.56 17.16 10.71
CA ARG A 191 8.84 18.37 11.49
C ARG A 191 7.65 19.32 11.52
N LEU A 192 7.00 19.56 10.38
CA LEU A 192 5.88 20.48 10.25
C LEU A 192 4.55 19.87 10.74
N PHE A 193 4.40 18.56 10.60
CA PHE A 193 3.20 17.81 10.97
C PHE A 193 3.57 16.60 11.83
N PRO A 194 4.01 16.82 13.09
CA PRO A 194 4.37 15.72 13.98
C PRO A 194 3.16 14.82 14.24
N TYR A 195 3.40 13.51 14.29
CA TYR A 195 2.38 12.55 14.74
C TYR A 195 1.89 12.94 16.14
N THR A 196 0.61 12.72 16.41
CA THR A 196 0.05 12.90 17.76
C THR A 196 0.93 12.17 18.77
N ASN A 197 1.55 12.91 19.68
CA ASN A 197 2.54 12.39 20.60
C ASN A 197 1.94 11.18 21.36
N THR A 198 2.64 10.04 21.35
CA THR A 198 2.25 8.82 22.07
C THR A 198 1.91 9.14 23.53
N TYR A 199 2.58 10.13 24.11
CA TYR A 199 2.27 10.66 25.42
C TYR A 199 0.80 11.08 25.57
N TYR A 200 0.26 11.89 24.65
CA TYR A 200 -1.14 12.33 24.72
C TYR A 200 -2.11 11.16 24.62
N TYR A 201 -1.84 10.20 23.73
CA TYR A 201 -2.63 8.97 23.63
C TYR A 201 -2.67 8.21 24.97
N THR A 202 -1.49 7.95 25.55
CA THR A 202 -1.38 7.24 26.82
C THR A 202 -2.01 8.02 27.99
N ALA A 203 -1.88 9.35 28.01
CA ALA A 203 -2.45 10.20 29.05
C ALA A 203 -3.97 10.21 29.00
N VAL A 204 -4.57 10.35 27.80
CA VAL A 204 -6.03 10.31 27.61
C VAL A 204 -6.58 8.92 27.97
N GLN A 205 -5.90 7.85 27.57
CA GLN A 205 -6.29 6.48 27.91
C GLN A 205 -6.26 6.26 29.43
N LEU A 206 -5.19 6.67 30.10
CA LEU A 206 -5.06 6.53 31.54
C LEU A 206 -6.10 7.38 32.28
N ALA A 207 -6.31 8.63 31.87
CA ALA A 207 -7.30 9.52 32.47
C ALA A 207 -8.72 8.97 32.35
N LEU A 208 -9.09 8.40 31.20
CA LEU A 208 -10.40 7.78 30.99
C LEU A 208 -10.58 6.53 31.86
N SER A 209 -9.53 5.72 31.97
CA SER A 209 -9.54 4.48 32.76
C SER A 209 -9.62 4.78 34.27
N LEU A 210 -8.86 5.76 34.74
CA LEU A 210 -8.92 6.26 36.12
C LEU A 210 -10.25 6.95 36.42
N GLY A 211 -10.84 7.68 35.47
CA GLY A 211 -12.15 8.30 35.63
C GLY A 211 -13.26 7.27 35.84
N ILE A 212 -13.28 6.20 35.04
CA ILE A 212 -14.24 5.09 35.20
C ILE A 212 -14.01 4.38 36.54
N SER A 213 -12.76 4.07 36.87
CA SER A 213 -12.39 3.43 38.14
C SER A 213 -12.80 4.29 39.35
N ALA A 214 -12.50 5.59 39.34
CA ALA A 214 -12.90 6.52 40.40
C ALA A 214 -14.42 6.63 40.56
N LEU A 215 -15.16 6.66 39.46
CA LEU A 215 -16.63 6.63 39.49
C LEU A 215 -17.14 5.36 40.17
N THR A 216 -16.56 4.20 39.84
CA THR A 216 -16.93 2.94 40.51
C THR A 216 -16.53 2.89 41.98
N VAL A 217 -15.45 3.55 42.40
CA VAL A 217 -15.12 3.69 43.83
C VAL A 217 -16.23 4.44 44.57
N ILE A 218 -16.76 5.51 43.97
CA ILE A 218 -17.83 6.34 44.57
C ILE A 218 -19.12 5.53 44.77
N PHE A 219 -19.49 4.68 43.80
CA PHE A 219 -20.77 3.96 43.84
C PHE A 219 -20.70 2.55 44.45
N ALA A 220 -19.57 1.86 44.34
CA ALA A 220 -19.43 0.43 44.68
C ALA A 220 -18.24 0.11 45.59
N GLY A 221 -17.49 1.12 46.03
CA GLY A 221 -16.37 0.99 46.97
C GLY A 221 -15.00 0.76 46.31
N TRP A 222 -13.95 0.92 47.10
CA TRP A 222 -12.56 0.95 46.63
C TRP A 222 -12.11 -0.36 45.96
N PHE A 223 -12.54 -1.52 46.46
CA PHE A 223 -12.22 -2.82 45.88
C PHE A 223 -12.82 -2.99 44.47
N ALA A 224 -14.06 -2.56 44.28
CA ALA A 224 -14.72 -2.58 42.97
C ALA A 224 -13.99 -1.66 41.98
N GLY A 225 -13.53 -0.49 42.42
CA GLY A 225 -12.76 0.42 41.58
C GLY A 225 -11.45 -0.17 41.07
N ILE A 226 -10.71 -0.87 41.93
CA ILE A 226 -9.47 -1.56 41.54
C ILE A 226 -9.77 -2.70 40.56
N ALA A 227 -10.80 -3.51 40.84
CA ALA A 227 -11.19 -4.64 39.99
C ALA A 227 -11.66 -4.18 38.59
N VAL A 228 -12.31 -3.02 38.49
CA VAL A 228 -12.83 -2.48 37.23
C VAL A 228 -11.76 -1.78 36.39
N PHE A 229 -10.59 -1.45 36.95
CA PHE A 229 -9.56 -0.70 36.21
C PHE A 229 -9.11 -1.41 34.91
N ALA A 230 -8.82 -2.72 34.96
CA ALA A 230 -8.36 -3.44 33.77
C ALA A 230 -9.45 -3.55 32.67
N PRO A 231 -10.70 -3.93 32.99
CA PRO A 231 -11.81 -3.84 32.04
C PRO A 231 -12.03 -2.41 31.51
N ALA A 232 -11.98 -1.40 32.37
CA ALA A 232 -12.13 0.00 31.98
C ALA A 232 -11.03 0.45 31.03
N ALA A 233 -9.79 0.02 31.24
CA ALA A 233 -8.66 0.30 30.35
C ALA A 233 -8.82 -0.35 28.97
N ALA A 234 -9.35 -1.58 28.92
CA ALA A 234 -9.67 -2.24 27.65
C ALA A 234 -10.76 -1.48 26.87
N VAL A 235 -11.83 -1.03 27.55
CA VAL A 235 -12.90 -0.23 26.93
C VAL A 235 -12.42 1.16 26.52
N ALA A 236 -11.63 1.84 27.37
CA ALA A 236 -11.05 3.13 27.05
C ALA A 236 -10.19 3.06 25.79
N LYS A 237 -9.36 2.01 25.67
CA LYS A 237 -8.54 1.76 24.48
C LYS A 237 -9.39 1.60 23.23
N THR A 238 -10.42 0.73 23.24
CA THR A 238 -11.25 0.50 22.04
C THR A 238 -12.00 1.75 21.60
N VAL A 239 -12.50 2.56 22.52
CA VAL A 239 -13.18 3.83 22.22
C VAL A 239 -12.22 4.84 21.62
N ILE A 240 -11.04 5.03 22.23
CA ILE A 240 -10.02 5.97 21.73
C ILE A 240 -9.53 5.53 20.35
N ASP A 241 -9.22 4.25 20.17
CA ASP A 241 -8.77 3.72 18.88
C ASP A 241 -9.85 3.93 17.81
N ALA A 242 -11.13 3.67 18.11
CA ALA A 242 -12.23 3.90 17.17
C ALA A 242 -12.38 5.38 16.77
N LEU A 243 -12.21 6.30 17.73
CA LEU A 243 -12.27 7.75 17.47
C LEU A 243 -11.09 8.23 16.62
N LEU A 244 -9.87 7.75 16.92
CA LEU A 244 -8.66 8.13 16.19
C LEU A 244 -8.65 7.53 14.78
N LEU A 245 -8.99 6.25 14.64
CA LEU A 245 -8.98 5.55 13.35
C LEU A 245 -10.08 6.05 12.40
N ARG A 246 -11.17 6.64 12.90
CA ARG A 246 -12.25 7.18 12.06
C ARG A 246 -11.78 8.20 11.03
N ASN A 247 -10.76 8.99 11.37
CA ASN A 247 -10.22 10.05 10.51
C ASN A 247 -8.80 9.74 10.02
N ALA A 248 -8.25 8.56 10.34
CA ALA A 248 -6.94 8.17 9.88
C ALA A 248 -7.01 7.84 8.39
N LYS A 249 -6.33 8.65 7.56
CA LYS A 249 -6.13 8.32 6.15
C LYS A 249 -5.04 7.25 6.05
N ALA A 250 -5.29 6.20 5.27
CA ALA A 250 -4.25 5.24 4.92
C ALA A 250 -3.09 5.99 4.24
N CYS A 251 -1.87 5.76 4.71
CA CYS A 251 -0.68 6.26 4.06
C CYS A 251 -0.14 5.14 3.18
N ASP A 252 0.05 5.42 1.90
CA ASP A 252 0.67 4.49 0.98
C ASP A 252 2.15 4.30 1.34
N ILE A 253 2.64 3.07 1.19
CA ILE A 253 4.06 2.77 1.38
C ILE A 253 4.76 3.08 0.06
N PRO A 254 5.81 3.92 0.06
CA PRO A 254 6.51 4.26 -1.16
C PRO A 254 7.17 3.05 -1.81
N SER A 255 6.92 2.90 -3.11
CA SER A 255 7.36 1.79 -3.94
C SER A 255 7.96 2.29 -5.25
N VAL A 256 8.81 1.46 -5.86
CA VAL A 256 9.31 1.64 -7.23
C VAL A 256 8.30 1.11 -8.25
N LYS A 257 8.53 1.37 -9.55
CA LYS A 257 7.74 0.76 -10.62
C LYS A 257 7.88 -0.77 -10.62
N LEU A 258 6.85 -1.48 -11.04
CA LEU A 258 6.89 -2.96 -11.11
C LEU A 258 8.00 -3.47 -12.04
N SER A 259 8.25 -2.78 -13.16
CA SER A 259 9.35 -3.11 -14.08
C SER A 259 10.73 -3.06 -13.41
N GLU A 260 10.90 -2.21 -12.41
CA GLU A 260 12.15 -2.10 -11.65
C GLU A 260 12.24 -3.17 -10.56
N ALA A 261 11.11 -3.53 -9.96
CA ALA A 261 11.05 -4.64 -9.00
C ALA A 261 11.40 -5.99 -9.65
N GLU A 262 11.07 -6.17 -10.93
CA GLU A 262 11.40 -7.37 -11.70
C GLU A 262 12.91 -7.59 -11.90
N ASN A 263 13.74 -6.56 -11.69
CA ASN A 263 15.19 -6.68 -11.71
C ASN A 263 15.77 -7.38 -10.47
N TYR A 264 14.94 -7.59 -9.43
CA TYR A 264 15.36 -8.21 -8.17
C TYR A 264 14.74 -9.60 -8.03
N GLU A 265 15.59 -10.59 -7.78
CA GLU A 265 15.13 -11.94 -7.53
C GLU A 265 14.42 -12.07 -6.17
N VAL A 266 13.40 -12.92 -6.11
CA VAL A 266 12.66 -13.22 -4.90
C VAL A 266 12.31 -14.69 -4.83
N ILE A 267 12.47 -15.29 -3.65
CA ILE A 267 12.02 -16.66 -3.38
C ILE A 267 10.64 -16.62 -2.73
N CYS A 268 9.65 -17.20 -3.38
CA CYS A 268 8.32 -17.44 -2.83
C CYS A 268 8.26 -18.84 -2.20
N ALA A 269 8.24 -18.89 -0.87
CA ALA A 269 8.32 -20.13 -0.09
C ALA A 269 6.98 -20.44 0.58
N LEU A 270 6.41 -21.62 0.30
CA LEU A 270 5.22 -22.14 0.99
C LEU A 270 5.63 -23.21 2.00
N SER A 271 5.29 -23.04 3.28
CA SER A 271 5.60 -24.05 4.31
C SER A 271 4.44 -25.01 4.53
N VAL A 272 4.70 -26.32 4.45
CA VAL A 272 3.70 -27.39 4.57
C VAL A 272 4.19 -28.51 5.49
N LEU A 273 3.29 -29.05 6.32
CA LEU A 273 3.50 -30.30 7.03
C LEU A 273 2.99 -31.45 6.15
N VAL A 274 3.89 -32.28 5.65
CA VAL A 274 3.57 -33.36 4.73
C VAL A 274 3.24 -34.61 5.52
N SER A 275 1.96 -34.93 5.66
CA SER A 275 1.49 -36.15 6.36
C SER A 275 1.06 -37.24 5.38
N SER A 276 0.82 -36.89 4.13
CA SER A 276 0.36 -37.77 3.06
C SER A 276 0.89 -37.29 1.69
N GLU A 277 0.84 -38.17 0.70
CA GLU A 277 1.14 -37.81 -0.71
C GLU A 277 0.27 -36.65 -1.21
N LYS A 278 -1.00 -36.61 -0.77
CA LYS A 278 -1.94 -35.55 -1.14
C LYS A 278 -1.47 -34.16 -0.70
N ASP A 279 -0.81 -34.05 0.46
CA ASP A 279 -0.31 -32.76 0.94
C ASP A 279 0.78 -32.19 0.01
N ILE A 280 1.56 -33.07 -0.62
CA ILE A 280 2.59 -32.70 -1.59
C ILE A 280 1.92 -32.19 -2.86
N THR A 281 0.97 -32.96 -3.41
CA THR A 281 0.27 -32.57 -4.64
C THR A 281 -0.51 -31.27 -4.45
N ASP A 282 -1.24 -31.13 -3.33
CA ASP A 282 -2.00 -29.92 -3.00
C ASP A 282 -1.07 -28.70 -2.82
N GLY A 283 0.09 -28.89 -2.16
CA GLY A 283 1.10 -27.85 -1.98
C GLY A 283 1.70 -27.37 -3.30
N MET A 284 2.06 -28.30 -4.19
CA MET A 284 2.57 -28.00 -5.53
C MET A 284 1.51 -27.29 -6.39
N GLU A 285 0.25 -27.72 -6.34
CA GLU A 285 -0.84 -27.07 -7.07
C GLU A 285 -1.10 -25.63 -6.57
N ARG A 286 -1.01 -25.40 -5.25
CA ARG A 286 -1.11 -24.05 -4.68
C ARG A 286 0.00 -23.13 -5.18
N LEU A 287 1.26 -23.61 -5.19
CA LEU A 287 2.39 -22.86 -5.74
C LEU A 287 2.25 -22.63 -7.24
N HIS A 288 1.76 -23.62 -7.99
CA HIS A 288 1.44 -23.45 -9.41
C HIS A 288 0.44 -22.33 -9.64
N ARG A 289 -0.66 -22.30 -8.87
CA ARG A 289 -1.64 -21.19 -8.94
C ARG A 289 -1.06 -19.85 -8.50
N ALA A 290 -0.18 -19.83 -7.50
CA ALA A 290 0.52 -18.60 -7.08
C ALA A 290 1.38 -18.04 -8.22
N ARG A 291 2.06 -18.92 -8.97
CA ARG A 291 2.83 -18.57 -10.17
C ARG A 291 1.98 -18.08 -11.32
N LEU A 292 0.80 -18.68 -11.55
CA LEU A 292 -0.12 -18.16 -12.58
C LEU A 292 -0.59 -16.73 -12.28
N LYS A 293 -0.69 -16.36 -11.00
CA LYS A 293 -1.05 -14.99 -10.59
C LYS A 293 0.14 -14.02 -10.58
N ASN A 294 1.37 -14.53 -10.47
CA ASN A 294 2.60 -13.73 -10.44
C ASN A 294 3.59 -14.37 -11.41
N PRO A 295 3.42 -14.19 -12.73
CA PRO A 295 4.14 -14.94 -13.75
C PRO A 295 5.58 -14.46 -13.97
N SER A 296 6.03 -13.42 -13.27
CA SER A 296 7.33 -12.79 -13.51
C SER A 296 8.50 -13.75 -13.27
N PRO A 297 9.51 -13.74 -14.16
CA PRO A 297 10.59 -14.73 -14.16
C PRO A 297 11.58 -14.57 -13.00
N ASN A 298 11.60 -13.40 -12.35
CA ASN A 298 12.42 -13.11 -11.18
C ASN A 298 11.94 -13.83 -9.91
N ILE A 299 10.75 -14.44 -9.94
CA ILE A 299 10.15 -15.14 -8.80
C ILE A 299 10.46 -16.63 -8.88
N ARG A 300 11.22 -17.12 -7.90
CA ARG A 300 11.53 -18.55 -7.73
C ARG A 300 10.59 -19.15 -6.70
N TYR A 301 10.01 -20.32 -6.97
CA TYR A 301 9.03 -20.95 -6.08
C TYR A 301 9.62 -22.16 -5.37
N CYS A 302 9.38 -22.28 -4.07
CA CYS A 302 9.76 -23.47 -3.32
C CYS A 302 8.70 -23.92 -2.31
N LEU A 303 8.61 -25.23 -2.12
CA LEU A 303 7.82 -25.87 -1.07
C LEU A 303 8.77 -26.30 0.05
N LEU A 304 8.59 -25.71 1.24
CA LEU A 304 9.32 -26.07 2.45
C LEU A 304 8.52 -27.12 3.21
N CYS A 305 9.00 -28.37 3.16
CA CYS A 305 8.32 -29.53 3.69
C CYS A 305 8.87 -29.92 5.07
N ASP A 306 7.99 -29.93 6.08
CA ASP A 306 8.22 -30.60 7.36
C ASP A 306 7.56 -31.98 7.32
N LEU A 307 8.27 -33.01 7.83
CA LEU A 307 7.69 -34.33 8.04
C LEU A 307 6.97 -34.40 9.40
N PRO A 308 6.01 -35.33 9.61
CA PRO A 308 5.21 -35.43 10.83
C PRO A 308 6.10 -35.72 12.05
N PRO A 309 5.71 -35.36 13.29
CA PRO A 309 6.48 -35.73 14.46
C PRO A 309 6.55 -37.26 14.62
N SER A 310 7.73 -37.79 14.96
CA SER A 310 7.96 -39.24 15.16
C SER A 310 8.80 -39.52 16.41
N LYS A 311 8.66 -40.72 16.97
CA LYS A 311 9.56 -41.19 18.05
C LYS A 311 10.94 -41.58 17.54
N GLU A 312 11.03 -41.95 16.27
CA GLU A 312 12.26 -42.29 15.58
C GLU A 312 12.74 -41.11 14.73
N LYS A 313 14.05 -41.03 14.50
CA LYS A 313 14.64 -39.94 13.70
C LYS A 313 14.20 -40.04 12.23
N GLU A 314 14.25 -41.25 11.68
CA GLU A 314 13.98 -41.59 10.27
C GLU A 314 13.18 -42.91 10.21
N PRO A 315 11.87 -42.90 10.48
CA PRO A 315 10.99 -44.04 10.29
C PRO A 315 10.84 -44.39 8.80
N GLU A 316 10.55 -45.65 8.50
CA GLU A 316 10.36 -46.14 7.12
C GLU A 316 9.22 -45.41 6.38
N SER A 317 8.21 -44.92 7.11
CA SER A 317 7.12 -44.12 6.53
C SER A 317 7.59 -42.84 5.84
N ASP A 318 8.73 -42.28 6.26
CA ASP A 318 9.28 -41.09 5.63
C ASP A 318 9.82 -41.39 4.24
N ARG A 319 10.38 -42.58 4.01
CA ARG A 319 10.89 -42.99 2.69
C ARG A 319 9.76 -43.02 1.66
N ILE A 320 8.60 -43.55 2.04
CA ILE A 320 7.40 -43.57 1.19
C ILE A 320 7.00 -42.14 0.80
N LEU A 321 6.98 -41.20 1.75
CA LEU A 321 6.66 -39.79 1.46
C LEU A 321 7.71 -39.11 0.59
N LEU A 322 9.00 -39.40 0.80
CA LEU A 322 10.09 -38.86 0.01
C LEU A 322 10.09 -39.40 -1.43
N GLU A 323 9.77 -40.68 -1.64
CA GLU A 323 9.61 -41.29 -2.96
C GLU A 323 8.39 -40.73 -3.70
N ALA A 324 7.28 -40.55 -2.99
CA ALA A 324 6.09 -39.88 -3.53
C ALA A 324 6.41 -38.43 -3.92
N ALA A 325 7.18 -37.70 -3.09
CA ALA A 325 7.62 -36.35 -3.39
C ALA A 325 8.50 -36.28 -4.64
N LYS A 326 9.44 -37.22 -4.78
CA LYS A 326 10.28 -37.33 -5.98
C LYS A 326 9.45 -37.60 -7.23
N SER A 327 8.51 -38.54 -7.15
CA SER A 327 7.62 -38.88 -8.27
C SER A 327 6.74 -37.69 -8.68
N ALA A 328 6.21 -36.95 -7.70
CA ALA A 328 5.44 -35.73 -7.95
C ALA A 328 6.28 -34.61 -8.58
N PHE A 329 7.55 -34.47 -8.15
CA PHE A 329 8.49 -33.53 -8.76
C PHE A 329 8.84 -33.91 -10.19
N ASP A 330 9.14 -35.19 -10.46
CA ASP A 330 9.50 -35.70 -11.79
C ASP A 330 8.34 -35.56 -12.79
N ALA A 331 7.09 -35.62 -12.30
CA ALA A 331 5.88 -35.37 -13.11
C ALA A 331 5.56 -33.87 -13.30
N SER A 332 6.27 -32.97 -12.60
CA SER A 332 6.04 -31.52 -12.67
C SER A 332 6.87 -30.84 -13.75
N ASP A 333 6.73 -29.52 -13.89
CA ASP A 333 7.52 -28.72 -14.82
C ASP A 333 8.93 -28.38 -14.33
N GLY A 334 9.34 -28.90 -13.16
CA GLY A 334 10.66 -28.68 -12.56
C GLY A 334 10.93 -27.24 -12.08
N LYS A 335 9.93 -26.35 -12.14
CA LYS A 335 10.09 -24.92 -11.78
C LYS A 335 9.85 -24.64 -10.29
N THR A 336 9.35 -25.62 -9.55
CA THR A 336 9.12 -25.50 -8.10
C THR A 336 10.06 -26.46 -7.39
N ALA A 337 10.96 -25.94 -6.56
CA ALA A 337 11.82 -26.80 -5.75
C ALA A 337 11.06 -27.35 -4.53
N LEU A 338 11.32 -28.60 -4.17
CA LEU A 338 10.82 -29.22 -2.94
C LEU A 338 12.00 -29.38 -1.97
N ILE A 339 11.87 -28.84 -0.76
CA ILE A 339 12.94 -28.86 0.23
C ILE A 339 12.40 -29.49 1.51
N PHE A 340 12.86 -30.71 1.80
CA PHE A 340 12.52 -31.44 3.03
C PHE A 340 13.54 -31.15 4.11
N ARG A 341 13.06 -30.77 5.28
CA ARG A 341 13.90 -30.47 6.44
C ARG A 341 14.21 -31.74 7.24
N LYS A 342 15.37 -31.76 7.89
CA LYS A 342 15.71 -32.82 8.86
C LYS A 342 14.94 -32.63 10.16
N ARG A 343 14.53 -33.74 10.77
CA ARG A 343 13.98 -33.70 12.13
C ARG A 343 15.07 -33.49 13.16
N THR A 344 14.75 -32.72 14.18
CA THR A 344 15.56 -32.53 15.39
C THR A 344 14.77 -33.01 16.61
N TYR A 345 15.47 -33.52 17.63
CA TYR A 345 14.80 -34.01 18.83
C TYR A 345 14.28 -32.86 19.69
N SER A 346 12.96 -32.81 19.89
CA SER A 346 12.31 -31.84 20.77
C SER A 346 12.21 -32.41 22.18
N ARG A 347 12.96 -31.84 23.14
CA ARG A 347 12.90 -32.27 24.56
C ARG A 347 11.50 -32.08 25.17
N THR A 348 10.82 -31.01 24.78
CA THR A 348 9.48 -30.66 25.29
C THR A 348 8.42 -31.65 24.81
N GLN A 349 8.48 -32.05 23.53
CA GLN A 349 7.50 -32.97 22.95
C GLN A 349 7.93 -34.44 22.98
N ARG A 350 9.18 -34.71 23.38
CA ARG A 350 9.82 -36.04 23.41
C ARG A 350 9.72 -36.80 22.08
N MET A 351 9.74 -36.06 20.97
CA MET A 351 9.63 -36.56 19.61
C MET A 351 10.61 -35.81 18.70
N TYR A 352 11.03 -36.48 17.62
CA TYR A 352 11.72 -35.88 16.50
C TYR A 352 10.71 -35.12 15.64
N GLN A 353 10.99 -33.85 15.35
CA GLN A 353 10.16 -33.01 14.50
C GLN A 353 10.99 -31.90 13.85
N GLY A 354 10.43 -31.19 12.87
CA GLY A 354 11.06 -29.96 12.36
C GLY A 354 11.31 -28.98 13.50
N ARG A 355 12.52 -28.40 13.55
CA ARG A 355 12.86 -27.38 14.54
C ARG A 355 11.90 -26.20 14.37
N GLU A 356 11.18 -25.83 15.43
CA GLU A 356 10.27 -24.68 15.51
C GLU A 356 9.39 -24.48 14.26
N ARG A 357 8.29 -25.23 14.18
CA ARG A 357 7.37 -25.26 13.03
C ARG A 357 7.11 -23.85 12.44
N LYS A 358 7.16 -23.75 11.10
CA LYS A 358 7.16 -22.51 10.29
C LYS A 358 8.40 -21.63 10.48
N ARG A 359 8.72 -21.19 11.70
CA ARG A 359 9.85 -20.29 11.95
C ARG A 359 11.19 -20.89 11.52
N GLY A 360 11.49 -22.09 12.02
CA GLY A 360 12.72 -22.79 11.68
C GLY A 360 12.79 -23.17 10.21
N ALA A 361 11.65 -23.36 9.52
CA ALA A 361 11.65 -23.64 8.09
C ALA A 361 12.17 -22.44 7.29
N VAL A 362 11.72 -21.25 7.66
CA VAL A 362 12.17 -19.99 7.06
C VAL A 362 13.63 -19.71 7.44
N GLU A 363 14.03 -19.93 8.70
CA GLU A 363 15.43 -19.76 9.13
C GLU A 363 16.39 -20.69 8.38
N ASP A 364 16.02 -21.96 8.19
CA ASP A 364 16.85 -22.93 7.49
C ASP A 364 17.00 -22.53 6.00
N LEU A 365 15.94 -22.02 5.38
CA LEU A 365 15.99 -21.46 4.02
C LEU A 365 16.87 -20.21 3.95
N ILE A 366 16.72 -19.25 4.87
CA ILE A 366 17.55 -18.02 4.92
C ILE A 366 19.03 -18.37 5.12
N THR A 367 19.32 -19.35 5.98
CA THR A 367 20.70 -19.84 6.21
C THR A 367 21.31 -20.34 4.91
N TYR A 368 20.55 -21.14 4.14
CA TYR A 368 20.97 -21.59 2.82
C TYR A 368 21.18 -20.44 1.82
N ILE A 369 20.27 -19.45 1.79
CA ILE A 369 20.39 -18.28 0.91
C ILE A 369 21.66 -17.46 1.22
N CYS A 370 21.98 -17.27 2.50
CA CYS A 370 23.11 -16.45 2.91
C CYS A 370 24.47 -17.17 2.80
N ALA A 371 24.53 -18.45 3.14
CA ALA A 371 25.79 -19.19 3.27
C ALA A 371 26.00 -20.29 2.22
N GLY A 372 24.94 -20.72 1.52
CA GLY A 372 24.95 -21.91 0.66
C GLY A 372 25.08 -23.23 1.42
N GLU A 373 25.20 -23.17 2.75
CA GLU A 373 25.44 -24.32 3.61
C GLU A 373 24.22 -24.54 4.50
N GLN A 374 23.36 -25.48 4.09
CA GLN A 374 22.33 -26.02 4.97
C GLN A 374 22.07 -27.50 4.68
N ASP A 375 21.98 -28.27 5.76
CA ASP A 375 21.82 -29.72 5.71
C ASP A 375 20.34 -30.10 5.66
N PHE A 376 19.75 -29.99 4.47
CA PHE A 376 18.39 -30.46 4.20
C PHE A 376 18.32 -32.00 4.20
N GLY A 377 17.15 -32.55 4.54
CA GLY A 377 16.91 -33.99 4.54
C GLY A 377 16.82 -34.56 3.12
N ALA A 378 16.10 -33.85 2.25
CA ALA A 378 16.04 -34.12 0.82
C ALA A 378 15.74 -32.82 0.06
N VAL A 379 16.26 -32.71 -1.15
CA VAL A 379 15.99 -31.58 -2.05
C VAL A 379 15.68 -32.14 -3.43
N TYR A 380 14.58 -31.69 -4.02
CA TYR A 380 14.20 -31.97 -5.40
C TYR A 380 14.09 -30.66 -6.17
N GLY A 381 14.82 -30.54 -7.29
CA GLY A 381 14.98 -29.31 -8.07
C GLY A 381 16.27 -28.55 -7.79
N ASP A 382 16.55 -27.54 -8.61
CA ASP A 382 17.76 -26.73 -8.51
C ASP A 382 17.56 -25.54 -7.56
N ILE A 383 18.21 -25.62 -6.40
CA ILE A 383 18.24 -24.54 -5.41
C ILE A 383 19.56 -23.77 -5.43
N SER A 384 20.54 -24.13 -6.27
CA SER A 384 21.87 -23.51 -6.27
C SER A 384 21.82 -22.00 -6.53
N GLY A 385 20.90 -21.56 -7.39
CA GLY A 385 20.67 -20.14 -7.66
C GLY A 385 19.84 -19.40 -6.60
N TYR A 386 19.53 -20.02 -5.45
CA TYR A 386 18.90 -19.31 -4.34
C TYR A 386 19.93 -18.53 -3.51
N ILE A 387 21.21 -18.87 -3.64
CA ILE A 387 22.31 -18.22 -2.92
C ILE A 387 22.39 -16.75 -3.34
N GLY A 388 22.35 -15.85 -2.37
CA GLY A 388 22.43 -14.40 -2.60
C GLY A 388 21.13 -13.73 -3.08
N VAL A 389 20.01 -14.47 -3.18
CA VAL A 389 18.72 -13.86 -3.51
C VAL A 389 18.31 -12.86 -2.41
N PRO A 390 18.00 -11.60 -2.75
CA PRO A 390 17.82 -10.53 -1.77
C PRO A 390 16.50 -10.60 -0.98
N PHE A 391 15.47 -11.25 -1.53
CA PHE A 391 14.13 -11.24 -0.94
C PHE A 391 13.54 -12.65 -0.78
N VAL A 392 12.83 -12.84 0.34
CA VAL A 392 12.02 -14.05 0.60
C VAL A 392 10.59 -13.63 0.92
N CYS A 393 9.64 -14.14 0.14
CA CYS A 393 8.22 -14.02 0.39
C CYS A 393 7.71 -15.35 0.97
N THR A 394 7.32 -15.35 2.24
CA THR A 394 6.82 -16.55 2.92
C THR A 394 5.30 -16.60 2.87
N LEU A 395 4.75 -17.67 2.30
CA LEU A 395 3.32 -17.96 2.27
C LEU A 395 2.95 -18.99 3.35
N ASP A 396 1.89 -18.69 4.08
CA ASP A 396 1.19 -19.69 4.88
C ASP A 396 0.42 -20.64 3.97
N TYR A 397 0.19 -21.88 4.42
CA TYR A 397 -0.52 -22.90 3.63
C TYR A 397 -1.80 -22.34 3.01
N ASP A 398 -2.65 -21.69 3.80
CA ASP A 398 -3.96 -21.17 3.39
C ASP A 398 -3.93 -19.77 2.78
N THR A 399 -2.73 -19.21 2.53
CA THR A 399 -2.58 -17.90 1.91
C THR A 399 -2.32 -18.04 0.42
N MET A 400 -3.07 -17.30 -0.39
CA MET A 400 -2.80 -17.16 -1.82
C MET A 400 -2.42 -15.72 -2.14
N PRO A 401 -1.28 -15.47 -2.82
CA PRO A 401 -0.96 -14.14 -3.29
C PRO A 401 -2.00 -13.66 -4.31
N LEU A 402 -2.16 -12.34 -4.39
CA LEU A 402 -2.95 -11.68 -5.41
C LEU A 402 -2.10 -11.49 -6.69
N MET A 403 -2.74 -10.99 -7.75
CA MET A 403 -2.06 -10.68 -9.00
C MET A 403 -0.96 -9.65 -8.75
N ASP A 404 0.27 -9.96 -9.20
CA ASP A 404 1.49 -9.15 -9.08
C ASP A 404 1.84 -8.63 -7.67
N SER A 405 1.23 -9.20 -6.64
CA SER A 405 1.42 -8.77 -5.25
C SER A 405 2.83 -9.05 -4.72
N ILE A 406 3.49 -10.09 -5.22
CA ILE A 406 4.87 -10.41 -4.81
C ILE A 406 5.82 -9.32 -5.31
N ASN A 407 5.76 -8.97 -6.59
CA ASN A 407 6.56 -7.87 -7.14
C ASN A 407 6.14 -6.51 -6.59
N SER A 408 4.88 -6.31 -6.21
CA SER A 408 4.45 -5.11 -5.49
C SER A 408 5.12 -4.98 -4.11
N LEU A 409 5.34 -6.10 -3.40
CA LEU A 409 6.08 -6.12 -2.14
C LEU A 409 7.57 -5.85 -2.34
N VAL A 410 8.17 -6.47 -3.36
CA VAL A 410 9.56 -6.19 -3.75
C VAL A 410 9.72 -4.72 -4.13
N ALA A 411 8.77 -4.17 -4.88
CA ALA A 411 8.76 -2.76 -5.27
C ALA A 411 8.76 -1.82 -4.07
N ALA A 412 8.02 -2.15 -3.02
CA ALA A 412 8.07 -1.42 -1.75
C ALA A 412 9.41 -1.63 -1.03
N ALA A 413 9.92 -2.86 -0.97
CA ALA A 413 11.14 -3.19 -0.24
C ALA A 413 12.41 -2.55 -0.82
N VAL A 414 12.50 -2.46 -2.15
CA VAL A 414 13.65 -1.87 -2.87
C VAL A 414 13.68 -0.35 -2.75
N HIS A 415 12.56 0.31 -2.47
CA HIS A 415 12.49 1.76 -2.45
C HIS A 415 13.47 2.35 -1.42
N PRO A 416 14.33 3.35 -1.76
CA PRO A 416 15.37 3.86 -0.87
C PRO A 416 14.86 4.32 0.50
N CYS A 417 13.71 4.99 0.50
CA CYS A 417 13.06 5.40 1.74
C CYS A 417 12.62 4.27 2.70
N ASN A 418 12.70 3.00 2.28
CA ASN A 418 12.36 1.85 3.11
C ASN A 418 13.57 0.96 3.43
N SER A 419 14.79 1.39 3.10
CA SER A 419 16.05 0.68 3.35
C SER A 419 16.32 0.31 4.82
N GLY A 420 15.68 0.99 5.77
CA GLY A 420 15.78 0.67 7.21
C GLY A 420 14.88 -0.48 7.68
N TYR A 421 14.07 -1.09 6.81
CA TYR A 421 13.13 -2.14 7.17
C TYR A 421 13.53 -3.49 6.56
N GLY A 422 13.64 -4.53 7.41
CA GLY A 422 13.95 -5.90 6.98
C GLY A 422 12.74 -6.82 6.82
N VAL A 423 11.54 -6.37 7.21
CA VAL A 423 10.31 -7.19 7.18
C VAL A 423 9.14 -6.33 6.71
N PHE A 424 8.41 -6.83 5.71
CA PHE A 424 7.17 -6.23 5.21
C PHE A 424 6.02 -7.19 5.48
N ALA A 425 4.98 -6.69 6.16
CA ALA A 425 3.76 -7.45 6.42
C ALA A 425 2.60 -6.85 5.61
N PRO A 426 2.16 -7.49 4.51
CA PRO A 426 1.00 -7.03 3.78
C PRO A 426 -0.28 -7.21 4.60
N ARG A 427 -1.30 -6.44 4.25
CA ARG A 427 -2.65 -6.69 4.76
C ARG A 427 -3.18 -8.00 4.19
N VAL A 428 -3.49 -8.95 5.07
CA VAL A 428 -4.14 -10.21 4.70
C VAL A 428 -5.67 -10.02 4.78
N THR A 429 -6.37 -10.38 3.72
CA THR A 429 -7.85 -10.36 3.67
C THR A 429 -8.39 -11.77 3.51
N THR A 430 -9.40 -12.12 4.30
CA THR A 430 -10.05 -13.43 4.22
C THR A 430 -11.05 -13.45 3.06
N SER A 431 -11.07 -14.54 2.30
CA SER A 431 -12.15 -14.79 1.34
C SER A 431 -13.44 -15.15 2.06
N LEU A 432 -14.59 -14.88 1.42
CA LEU A 432 -15.91 -15.20 1.96
C LEU A 432 -16.04 -16.70 2.30
N SER A 433 -15.46 -17.57 1.47
CA SER A 433 -15.46 -19.02 1.66
C SER A 433 -14.56 -19.50 2.81
N SER A 434 -13.48 -18.77 3.10
CA SER A 434 -12.60 -19.06 4.24
C SER A 434 -13.20 -18.58 5.56
N SER A 435 -13.95 -17.48 5.54
CA SER A 435 -14.64 -16.94 6.72
C SER A 435 -15.78 -17.82 7.23
N LEU A 436 -16.31 -18.71 6.39
CA LEU A 436 -17.39 -19.65 6.76
C LEU A 436 -16.87 -20.93 7.43
N ARG A 437 -15.54 -21.14 7.47
CA ARG A 437 -14.90 -22.32 8.08
C ARG A 437 -14.33 -22.05 9.47
N THR A 438 -14.23 -20.78 9.86
CA THR A 438 -13.96 -20.30 11.22
C THR A 438 -15.26 -20.02 11.93
#